data_AF-A0A967LGQ8-F1
#
_entry.id   AF-A0A967LGQ8-F1
#
_cell.length_a   1.000
_cell.length_b   1.000
_cell.length_c   1.000
_cell.angle_alpha   90.00
_cell.angle_beta   90.00
_cell.angle_gamma   90.00
#
_symmetry.space_group_name_H-M   'P 1'
#
loop_
_entity.id
_entity.type
_entity.pdbx_description
1 polymer ?
#
loop_
_entity_poly.entity_id
_entity_poly.type
_entity_poly.pdbx_seq_one_letter_code
_entity_poly.pdbx_strand_id
1 'polypeptide(L)' 'EERLSLIQSTRDVLPAERLLVAGTGTESTRGTLQLCQDAAGAGADAVLVQPPAYYKGAMSPAVLLDHYRAVAD' A
#
# COMPACT_ATOMS: atom_id res chain seq x y z
N GLU A 1 10.33 4.23 7.32
CA GLU A 1 10.93 3.51 8.46
C GLU A 1 9.88 3.07 9.50
N GLU A 2 9.22 3.99 10.22
CA GLU A 2 8.22 3.63 11.25
C GLU A 2 7.13 2.68 10.74
N ARG A 3 6.54 2.98 9.57
CA ARG A 3 5.52 2.12 8.94
C ARG A 3 5.98 0.68 8.72
N LEU A 4 7.24 0.48 8.29
CA LEU A 4 7.76 -0.85 7.99
C LEU A 4 8.05 -1.62 9.27
N SER A 5 8.63 -0.94 10.26
CA SER A 5 8.85 -1.53 11.59
C SER A 5 7.53 -2.00 12.22
N LEU A 6 6.45 -1.23 12.05
CA LEU A 6 5.13 -1.63 12.54
C LEU A 6 4.60 -2.89 11.85
N ILE A 7 4.76 -3.00 10.53
CA ILE A 7 4.33 -4.19 9.78
C ILE A 7 5.14 -5.41 10.24
N GLN A 8 6.48 -5.29 10.32
CA GLN A 8 7.37 -6.38 10.77
C GLN A 8 7.02 -6.86 12.17
N SER A 9 6.97 -5.95 13.15
CA SER A 9 6.65 -6.31 14.53
C SER A 9 5.23 -6.87 14.67
N THR A 10 4.29 -6.44 13.84
CA THR A 10 2.95 -7.05 13.80
C THR A 10 3.01 -8.46 13.23
N ARG A 11 3.77 -8.68 12.15
CA ARG A 11 3.90 -10.02 11.55
C ARG A 11 4.52 -11.02 12.52
N ASP A 12 5.52 -10.59 13.31
CA ASP A 12 6.22 -11.42 14.30
C ASP A 12 5.30 -11.98 15.39
N VAL A 13 4.23 -11.27 15.74
CA VAL A 13 3.30 -11.67 16.82
C VAL A 13 1.97 -12.21 16.30
N LEU A 14 1.66 -12.01 15.02
CA LEU A 14 0.40 -12.42 14.42
C LEU A 14 0.46 -13.91 14.02
N PRO A 15 -0.54 -14.74 14.39
CA PRO A 15 -0.62 -16.13 13.93
C PRO A 15 -0.61 -16.23 12.40
N ALA A 16 0.02 -17.28 11.86
CA ALA A 16 0.22 -17.45 10.42
C ALA A 16 -1.11 -17.59 9.64
N GLU A 17 -2.19 -18.02 10.31
CA GLU A 17 -3.53 -18.18 9.72
C GLU A 17 -4.29 -16.86 9.59
N ARG A 18 -3.76 -15.77 10.16
CA ARG A 18 -4.37 -14.44 10.12
C ARG A 18 -3.67 -13.59 9.05
N LEU A 19 -4.50 -12.97 8.20
CA LEU A 19 -4.04 -12.02 7.19
C LEU A 19 -3.58 -10.71 7.83
N LEU A 20 -2.41 -10.24 7.42
CA LEU A 20 -1.89 -8.90 7.70
C LEU A 20 -2.07 -8.02 6.46
N VAL A 21 -3.01 -7.07 6.52
CA VAL A 21 -3.26 -6.11 5.44
C VAL A 21 -2.62 -4.76 5.78
N ALA A 22 -1.66 -4.31 4.97
CA ALA A 22 -0.94 -3.07 5.20
C ALA A 22 -1.50 -1.89 4.38
N GLY A 23 -1.73 -0.74 5.02
CA GLY A 23 -2.11 0.49 4.33
C GLY A 23 -0.91 1.17 3.66
N THR A 24 -0.89 1.21 2.33
CA THR A 24 0.29 1.65 1.54
C THR A 24 0.01 2.78 0.54
N GLY A 25 -1.22 3.31 0.52
CA GLY A 25 -1.58 4.45 -0.33
C GLY A 25 -0.76 5.71 -0.02
N THR A 26 -0.22 6.33 -1.07
CA THR A 26 0.42 7.65 -1.02
C THR A 26 -0.10 8.53 -2.18
N GLU A 27 0.23 9.82 -2.16
CA GLU A 27 -0.21 10.78 -3.19
C GLU A 27 0.45 10.57 -4.57
N SER A 28 1.41 9.65 -4.69
CA SER A 28 2.05 9.34 -5.97
C SER A 28 2.00 7.83 -6.26
N THR A 29 1.84 7.47 -7.53
CA THR A 29 1.88 6.06 -7.96
C THR A 29 3.22 5.42 -7.62
N ARG A 30 4.34 6.09 -7.90
CA ARG A 30 5.69 5.60 -7.58
C ARG A 30 5.90 5.39 -6.09
N GLY A 31 5.47 6.34 -5.25
CA GLY A 31 5.58 6.21 -3.80
C GLY A 31 4.73 5.08 -3.24
N THR A 32 3.53 4.89 -3.81
CA THR A 32 2.63 3.78 -3.45
C THR A 32 3.27 2.44 -3.82
N LEU A 33 3.80 2.30 -5.03
CA LEU A 33 4.52 1.11 -5.48
C LEU A 33 5.68 0.73 -4.56
N GLN A 34 6.55 1.69 -4.25
CA GLN A 34 7.68 1.44 -3.34
C GLN A 34 7.16 0.95 -1.98
N LEU A 35 6.14 1.61 -1.43
CA LEU A 35 5.60 1.23 -0.12
C LEU A 35 4.88 -0.12 -0.15
N CYS A 36 4.23 -0.49 -1.27
CA CYS A 36 3.66 -1.83 -1.45
C CYS A 36 4.75 -2.91 -1.43
N GLN A 37 5.85 -2.69 -2.16
CA GLN A 37 6.98 -3.62 -2.21
C GLN A 37 7.66 -3.74 -0.84
N ASP A 38 7.90 -2.62 -0.17
CA ASP A 38 8.49 -2.61 1.17
C ASP A 38 7.56 -3.31 2.18
N ALA A 39 6.24 -3.09 2.11
CA ALA A 39 5.26 -3.75 2.97
C ALA A 39 5.22 -5.27 2.75
N ALA A 40 5.30 -5.73 1.49
CA ALA A 40 5.41 -7.15 1.18
C ALA A 40 6.70 -7.74 1.76
N GLY A 41 7.83 -7.07 1.60
CA GLY A 41 9.11 -7.46 2.21
C GLY A 41 9.09 -7.47 3.75
N ALA A 42 8.23 -6.65 4.36
CA ALA A 42 7.98 -6.60 5.80
C ALA A 42 6.99 -7.67 6.30
N GLY A 43 6.39 -8.47 5.42
CA GLY A 43 5.50 -9.58 5.78
C GLY A 43 4.00 -9.29 5.71
N ALA A 44 3.58 -8.24 5.00
CA ALA A 44 2.17 -8.04 4.68
C ALA A 44 1.69 -9.08 3.65
N ASP A 45 0.50 -9.66 3.88
CA ASP A 45 -0.14 -10.61 2.97
C ASP A 45 -0.91 -9.91 1.84
N ALA A 46 -1.38 -8.69 2.12
CA ALA A 46 -2.06 -7.84 1.15
C ALA A 46 -1.86 -6.36 1.47
N VAL A 47 -2.16 -5.51 0.50
CA VAL A 47 -2.10 -4.05 0.65
C VAL A 47 -3.47 -3.41 0.48
N LEU A 48 -3.71 -2.34 1.24
CA LEU A 48 -4.87 -1.46 1.11
C LEU A 48 -4.41 -0.10 0.61
N VAL A 49 -4.91 0.30 -0.56
CA VAL A 49 -4.47 1.51 -1.28
C VAL A 49 -5.64 2.48 -1.44
N GLN A 50 -5.61 3.57 -0.69
CA GLN A 50 -6.56 4.67 -0.82
C GLN A 50 -6.26 5.48 -2.09
N PRO A 51 -7.27 6.02 -2.81
CA PRO A 51 -7.01 6.89 -3.94
C PRO A 51 -6.24 8.15 -3.50
N PRO A 52 -5.28 8.64 -4.29
CA PRO A 52 -4.64 9.94 -4.06
C PRO A 52 -5.70 11.04 -3.93
N ALA A 53 -5.53 11.95 -2.98
CA ALA A 53 -6.56 12.91 -2.59
C ALA A 53 -6.04 14.34 -2.45
N TYR A 54 -4.76 14.61 -2.70
CA TYR A 54 -4.20 15.96 -2.64
C TYR A 54 -4.68 16.80 -3.83
N TYR A 55 -4.60 16.27 -5.06
CA TYR A 55 -5.07 16.93 -6.28
C TYR A 55 -6.46 16.46 -6.71
N LYS A 56 -7.46 16.50 -5.81
CA LYS A 56 -8.80 15.90 -6.03
C LYS A 56 -9.43 16.26 -7.38
N GLY A 57 -9.31 17.51 -7.83
CA GLY A 57 -9.88 17.95 -9.10
C GLY A 57 -9.27 17.28 -10.34
N ALA A 58 -8.05 16.76 -10.24
CA ALA A 58 -7.37 16.04 -11.30
C ALA A 58 -7.54 14.50 -11.21
N MET A 59 -8.08 13.98 -10.10
CA MET A 59 -8.28 12.54 -9.87
C MET A 59 -9.53 12.02 -10.59
N SER A 60 -9.52 12.11 -11.93
CA SER A 60 -10.56 11.53 -12.77
C SER A 60 -10.58 9.99 -12.65
N PRO A 61 -11.70 9.33 -12.97
CA PRO A 61 -11.76 7.87 -12.97
C PRO A 61 -10.68 7.18 -13.82
N ALA A 62 -10.28 7.79 -14.94
CA ALA A 62 -9.20 7.27 -15.79
C ALA A 62 -7.84 7.32 -15.09
N VAL A 63 -7.52 8.43 -14.42
CA VAL A 63 -6.27 8.59 -13.65
C VAL A 63 -6.21 7.60 -12.49
N LEU A 64 -7.33 7.41 -11.78
CA LEU A 64 -7.41 6.43 -10.69
C LEU A 64 -7.27 5.00 -11.21
N LEU A 65 -7.89 4.68 -12.35
CA LEU A 65 -7.76 3.36 -12.98
C LEU A 65 -6.31 3.06 -13.37
N ASP A 66 -5.61 4.02 -13.98
CA ASP A 66 -4.21 3.87 -14.36
C ASP A 66 -3.30 3.74 -13.12
N HIS A 67 -3.59 4.51 -12.05
CA HIS A 67 -2.91 4.38 -10.77
C HIS A 67 -3.05 2.97 -10.18
N TYR A 68 -4.28 2.45 -10.10
CA TYR A 68 -4.53 1.12 -9.52
C TYR A 68 -3.99 -0.02 -10.39
N ARG A 69 -4.03 0.11 -11.72
CA ARG A 69 -3.38 -0.86 -12.63
C ARG A 69 -1.88 -0.90 -12.41
N ALA A 70 -1.24 0.27 -12.40
CA ALA A 70 0.20 0.36 -12.17
C ALA A 70 0.62 -0.17 -10.80
N VAL A 71 -0.26 -0.12 -9.78
CA VAL A 71 0.01 -0.69 -8.45
C VAL A 71 -0.24 -2.21 -8.41
N ALA A 72 -1.11 -2.74 -9.26
CA ALA A 72 -1.46 -4.16 -9.30
C ALA A 72 -0.54 -5.00 -10.20
N ASP A 73 0.11 -4.37 -11.19
CA ASP A 73 1.12 -4.96 -12.07
C ASP A 73 2.45 -5.28 -11.32
#